data_AF-A0A151KUS9-F1
#
_entry.id   AF-A0A151KUS9-F1
#
_cell.length_a   1.000
_cell.length_b   1.000
_cell.length_c   1.000
_cell.angle_alpha   90.00
_cell.angle_beta   90.00
_cell.angle_gamma   90.00
#
_symmetry.space_group_name_H-M   'P 1'
#
loop_
_entity.id
_entity.type
_entity.pdbx_description
1 polymer ?
#
loop_
_entity_poly.entity_id
_entity_poly.type
_entity_poly.pdbx_seq_one_letter_code
_entity_poly.pdbx_strand_id
1 'polypeptide(L)'
;MRVLLVIFALLAVTEINQVSARDDQTSGQNPNTSSVEQQRRILEWMQNTHNSIQQQLVIEEEFLGHEVKYQVRIDIFGNVVDVKLLKSSGNGGLEKSAKVAILRSQPLNLSQLNEHDFARAQVFNVVIAPK
;
A
#
# COMPACT_ATOMS: atom_id res chain seq x y z
N MET A 1 34.91 -0.97 -0.30
CA MET A 1 33.51 -0.87 -0.76
C MET A 1 32.78 0.07 0.17
N ARG A 2 32.26 1.19 -0.34
CA ARG A 2 31.62 2.25 0.46
C ARG A 2 30.22 1.79 0.87
N VAL A 3 29.92 1.98 2.15
CA VAL A 3 28.65 1.67 2.80
C VAL A 3 27.54 2.49 2.16
N LEU A 4 26.47 1.81 1.75
CA LEU A 4 25.31 2.35 1.04
C LEU A 4 24.51 3.27 1.96
N LEU A 5 24.30 4.52 1.53
CA LEU A 5 23.42 5.48 2.18
C LEU A 5 21.97 4.98 2.09
N VAL A 6 21.35 4.70 3.23
CA VAL A 6 19.93 4.37 3.33
C VAL A 6 19.13 5.67 3.13
N ILE A 7 18.76 5.95 1.88
CA ILE A 7 17.88 7.06 1.53
C ILE A 7 16.42 6.59 1.73
N PHE A 8 15.70 7.25 2.64
CA PHE A 8 14.32 6.92 2.98
C PHE A 8 13.37 7.46 1.89
N ALA A 9 12.90 6.60 0.99
CA ALA A 9 11.71 6.89 0.20
C ALA A 9 10.48 6.84 1.12
N LEU A 10 9.70 7.93 1.17
CA LEU A 10 8.44 7.94 1.90
C LEU A 10 7.36 7.39 0.95
N LEU A 11 6.97 6.12 1.12
CA LEU A 11 5.74 5.64 0.52
C LEU A 11 4.56 6.02 1.46
N ALA A 12 3.45 6.48 0.89
CA ALA A 12 2.22 6.66 1.66
C ALA A 12 1.10 5.89 0.98
N VAL A 13 0.46 4.98 1.72
CA VAL A 13 -0.82 4.38 1.31
C VAL A 13 -1.92 5.28 1.85
N THR A 14 -2.59 6.02 0.98
CA THR A 14 -3.62 6.99 1.35
C THR A 14 -4.93 6.62 0.66
N GLU A 15 -5.92 6.29 1.50
CA GLU A 15 -7.35 6.05 1.21
C GLU A 15 -7.80 4.60 1.04
N ILE A 16 -8.77 4.26 1.88
CA ILE A 16 -9.60 3.06 1.86
C ILE A 16 -11.04 3.56 1.75
N ASN A 17 -11.77 3.16 0.70
CA ASN A 17 -13.17 3.54 0.55
C ASN A 17 -14.01 2.90 1.68
N GLN A 18 -14.66 3.73 2.50
CA GLN A 18 -15.60 3.24 3.52
C GLN A 18 -16.92 2.86 2.85
N VAL A 19 -17.22 1.56 2.80
CA VAL A 19 -18.57 1.07 2.54
C VAL A 19 -19.33 1.10 3.87
N SER A 20 -20.40 1.89 3.92
CA SER A 20 -21.29 2.00 5.08
C SER A 20 -22.17 0.75 5.16
N ALA A 21 -21.89 -0.13 6.11
CA ALA A 21 -22.73 -1.29 6.43
C ALA A 21 -23.62 -0.94 7.63
N ARG A 22 -24.93 -1.07 7.43
CA ARG A 22 -25.99 -0.79 8.40
C ARG A 22 -26.21 -2.00 9.32
N ASP A 23 -26.55 -1.71 10.56
CA ASP A 23 -26.59 -2.56 11.75
C ASP A 23 -27.30 -3.91 11.63
N ASP A 24 -26.74 -4.94 12.29
CA ASP A 24 -27.53 -5.95 13.00
C ASP A 24 -26.74 -6.49 14.22
N GLN A 25 -27.37 -6.46 15.39
CA GLN A 25 -26.79 -6.78 16.71
C GLN A 25 -26.80 -8.30 16.98
N THR A 26 -25.71 -8.85 17.55
CA THR A 26 -25.75 -9.68 18.77
C THR A 26 -24.33 -10.05 19.27
N SER A 27 -24.20 -10.10 20.60
CA SER A 27 -23.10 -10.68 21.41
C SER A 27 -21.85 -9.82 21.72
N GLY A 28 -21.87 -9.21 22.91
CA GLY A 28 -20.75 -9.31 23.87
C GLY A 28 -19.42 -8.59 23.63
N GLN A 29 -19.25 -7.77 22.59
CA GLN A 29 -18.03 -6.98 22.40
C GLN A 29 -18.31 -5.48 22.47
N ASN A 30 -17.48 -4.76 23.23
CA ASN A 30 -17.51 -3.30 23.28
C ASN A 30 -17.27 -2.77 21.85
N PRO A 31 -18.20 -2.03 21.23
CA PRO A 31 -18.06 -1.57 19.84
C PRO A 31 -16.83 -0.67 19.63
N ASN A 32 -16.28 -0.11 20.70
CA ASN A 32 -15.04 0.66 20.66
C ASN A 32 -13.78 -0.21 20.52
N THR A 33 -13.77 -1.45 21.01
CA THR A 33 -12.58 -2.32 20.90
C THR A 33 -12.47 -2.95 19.52
N SER A 34 -13.60 -3.34 18.90
CA SER A 34 -13.62 -3.93 17.56
C SER A 34 -13.16 -2.94 16.48
N SER A 35 -13.57 -1.67 16.56
CA SER A 35 -13.17 -0.62 15.60
C SER A 35 -11.68 -0.23 15.70
N VAL A 36 -11.14 -0.18 16.92
CA VAL A 36 -9.71 0.12 17.16
C VAL A 36 -8.81 -1.00 16.66
N GLU A 37 -9.16 -2.26 16.98
CA GLU A 37 -8.40 -3.42 16.50
C GLU A 37 -8.44 -3.55 14.98
N GLN A 38 -9.60 -3.26 14.38
CA GLN A 38 -9.76 -3.24 12.94
C GLN A 38 -8.84 -2.21 12.28
N GLN A 39 -8.85 -0.98 12.80
CA GLN A 39 -7.99 0.08 12.30
C GLN A 39 -6.50 -0.30 12.43
N ARG A 40 -6.11 -0.92 13.56
CA ARG A 40 -4.75 -1.40 13.78
C ARG A 40 -4.33 -2.44 12.72
N ARG A 41 -5.15 -3.46 12.45
CA ARG A 41 -4.84 -4.52 11.46
C ARG A 41 -4.60 -3.95 10.06
N ILE A 42 -5.44 -3.00 9.65
CA ILE A 42 -5.31 -2.34 8.35
C ILE A 42 -4.01 -1.52 8.28
N LEU A 43 -3.70 -0.74 9.32
CA LEU A 43 -2.47 0.05 9.36
C LEU A 43 -1.21 -0.83 9.33
N GLU A 44 -1.22 -1.95 10.06
CA GLU A 44 -0.12 -2.92 10.03
C GLU A 44 0.05 -3.53 8.64
N TRP A 45 -1.05 -3.93 8.00
CA TRP A 45 -1.02 -4.44 6.64
C TRP A 45 -0.50 -3.40 5.64
N MET A 46 -0.93 -2.13 5.75
CA MET A 46 -0.46 -1.03 4.92
C MET A 46 1.05 -0.83 5.09
N GLN A 47 1.56 -0.88 6.32
CA GLN A 47 2.98 -0.74 6.60
C GLN A 47 3.80 -1.93 6.05
N ASN A 48 3.28 -3.15 6.17
CA ASN A 48 3.92 -4.35 5.62
C ASN A 48 3.95 -4.32 4.08
N THR A 49 2.85 -3.91 3.46
CA THR A 49 2.74 -3.72 2.01
C THR A 49 3.71 -2.64 1.51
N HIS A 50 3.76 -1.50 2.22
CA HIS A 50 4.72 -0.44 1.98
C HIS A 50 6.16 -0.97 1.99
N ASN A 51 6.52 -1.70 3.05
CA ASN A 51 7.87 -2.25 3.20
C ASN A 51 8.20 -3.25 2.07
N SER A 52 7.26 -4.11 1.71
CA SER A 52 7.43 -5.06 0.60
C SER A 52 7.70 -4.35 -0.72
N ILE A 53 6.94 -3.30 -1.05
CA ILE A 53 7.14 -2.50 -2.27
C ILE A 53 8.49 -1.77 -2.21
N GLN A 54 8.81 -1.15 -1.08
CA GLN A 54 10.05 -0.39 -0.92
C GLN A 54 11.30 -1.29 -1.08
N GLN A 55 11.25 -2.54 -0.63
CA GLN A 55 12.34 -3.51 -0.82
C GLN A 55 12.59 -3.86 -2.29
N GLN A 56 11.61 -3.69 -3.16
CA GLN A 56 11.73 -3.92 -4.60
C GLN A 56 12.09 -2.66 -5.40
N LEU A 57 12.10 -1.50 -4.74
CA LEU A 57 12.28 -0.21 -5.39
C LEU A 57 13.76 0.06 -5.63
N VAL A 58 14.11 0.32 -6.90
CA VAL A 58 15.43 0.81 -7.27
C VAL A 58 15.34 2.33 -7.37
N ILE A 59 16.17 3.02 -6.58
CA ILE A 59 16.26 4.48 -6.57
C ILE A 59 17.54 4.92 -7.26
N GLU A 60 17.40 5.87 -8.18
CA GLU A 60 18.48 6.53 -8.91
C GLU A 60 18.49 8.01 -8.55
N GLU A 61 19.64 8.68 -8.66
CA GLU A 61 19.78 10.11 -8.33
C GLU A 61 18.82 10.99 -9.14
N GLU A 62 18.57 10.61 -10.40
CA GLU A 62 17.62 11.31 -11.27
C GLU A 62 16.16 11.23 -10.80
N PHE A 63 15.83 10.34 -9.85
CA PHE A 63 14.48 10.23 -9.29
C PHE A 63 14.24 11.19 -8.13
N LEU A 64 15.29 11.81 -7.58
CA LEU A 64 15.18 12.72 -6.44
C LEU A 64 14.35 13.95 -6.80
N GLY A 65 13.43 14.34 -5.91
CA GLY A 65 12.52 15.47 -6.14
C GLY A 65 11.35 15.16 -7.09
N HIS A 66 11.26 13.93 -7.61
CA HIS A 66 10.12 13.47 -8.38
C HIS A 66 9.12 12.67 -7.52
N GLU A 67 7.88 12.57 -8.00
CA GLU A 67 6.80 11.85 -7.33
C GLU A 67 5.97 11.11 -8.37
N VAL A 68 5.56 9.89 -8.03
CA VAL A 68 4.57 9.13 -8.78
C VAL A 68 3.52 8.53 -7.83
N LYS A 69 2.25 8.52 -8.25
CA LYS A 69 1.14 7.88 -7.53
C LYS A 69 0.46 6.85 -8.42
N TYR A 70 0.34 5.63 -7.91
CA TYR A 70 -0.42 4.54 -8.51
C TYR A 70 -1.63 4.16 -7.65
N GLN A 71 -2.69 3.70 -8.28
CA GLN A 71 -3.74 2.89 -7.65
C GLN A 71 -3.46 1.43 -7.96
N VAL A 72 -3.52 0.58 -6.94
CA VAL A 72 -3.27 -0.85 -7.03
C VAL A 72 -4.54 -1.59 -6.64
N ARG A 73 -4.89 -2.63 -7.40
CA ARG A 73 -5.95 -3.58 -7.04
C ARG A 73 -5.37 -4.96 -6.87
N ILE A 74 -5.86 -5.69 -5.87
CA ILE A 74 -5.45 -7.07 -5.59
C ILE A 74 -6.60 -8.07 -5.58
N ASP A 75 -6.30 -9.35 -5.78
CA ASP A 75 -7.23 -10.47 -5.59
C ASP A 75 -7.19 -11.02 -4.15
N ILE A 76 -8.03 -12.04 -3.89
CA ILE A 76 -8.14 -12.71 -2.58
C ILE A 76 -6.90 -13.53 -2.19
N PHE A 77 -5.92 -13.68 -3.09
CA PHE A 77 -4.64 -14.34 -2.85
C PHE A 77 -3.50 -13.33 -2.67
N GLY A 78 -3.81 -12.03 -2.73
CA GLY A 78 -2.83 -10.95 -2.61
C GLY A 78 -2.06 -10.67 -3.90
N ASN A 79 -2.46 -11.24 -5.05
CA ASN A 79 -1.84 -10.94 -6.34
C ASN A 79 -2.31 -9.60 -6.86
N VAL A 80 -1.42 -8.89 -7.56
CA VAL A 80 -1.75 -7.61 -8.17
C VAL A 80 -2.50 -7.85 -9.49
N VAL A 81 -3.74 -7.37 -9.58
CA VAL A 81 -4.59 -7.54 -10.77
C VAL A 81 -4.65 -6.29 -11.65
N ASP A 82 -4.44 -5.10 -11.08
CA ASP A 82 -4.39 -3.84 -11.82
C ASP A 82 -3.46 -2.82 -11.15
N VAL A 83 -2.75 -2.04 -11.96
CA VAL A 83 -1.88 -0.94 -11.52
C VAL A 83 -2.10 0.25 -12.44
N LYS A 84 -2.85 1.25 -11.95
CA LYS A 84 -3.25 2.44 -12.68
C LYS A 84 -2.44 3.65 -12.23
N LEU A 85 -1.76 4.33 -13.16
CA LEU A 85 -1.11 5.60 -12.89
C LEU A 85 -2.16 6.68 -12.59
N LEU A 86 -2.04 7.36 -11.46
CA LEU A 86 -2.92 8.47 -11.06
C LEU A 86 -2.25 9.83 -11.21
N LYS A 87 -0.95 9.92 -10.87
CA LYS A 87 -0.18 11.18 -10.91
C LYS A 87 1.28 10.86 -11.18
N SER A 88 1.95 11.72 -11.94
CA SER A 88 3.40 11.71 -12.15
C SER A 88 3.91 13.13 -12.21
N SER A 89 5.13 13.37 -11.72
CA SER A 89 5.87 14.61 -11.96
C SER A 89 6.65 14.63 -13.28
N GLY A 90 6.50 13.60 -14.13
CA GLY A 90 7.07 13.52 -15.48
C GLY A 90 8.38 12.74 -15.60
N ASN A 91 8.85 12.09 -14.53
CA ASN A 91 10.03 11.22 -14.60
C ASN A 91 9.62 9.79 -14.97
N GLY A 92 9.80 9.43 -16.24
CA GLY A 92 9.43 8.10 -16.76
C GLY A 92 10.25 6.94 -16.17
N GLY A 93 11.47 7.20 -15.70
CA GLY A 93 12.29 6.22 -14.99
C GLY A 93 11.67 5.84 -13.64
N LEU A 94 11.28 6.84 -12.85
CA LEU A 94 10.58 6.65 -11.58
C LEU A 94 9.23 5.95 -11.79
N GLU A 95 8.45 6.35 -12.79
CA GLU A 95 7.18 5.67 -13.13
C GLU A 95 7.39 4.17 -13.38
N LYS A 96 8.36 3.82 -14.23
CA LYS A 96 8.67 2.42 -14.55
C LYS A 96 9.19 1.67 -13.34
N SER A 97 10.13 2.26 -12.59
CA SER A 97 10.71 1.64 -11.39
C SER A 97 9.65 1.36 -10.34
N ALA A 98 8.79 2.34 -10.05
CA ALA A 98 7.66 2.23 -9.14
C ALA A 98 6.68 1.12 -9.54
N LYS A 99 6.27 1.10 -10.82
CA LYS A 99 5.36 0.06 -11.32
C LYS A 99 5.97 -1.34 -11.20
N VAL A 100 7.25 -1.49 -11.54
CA VAL A 100 7.96 -2.78 -11.40
C VAL A 100 8.06 -3.21 -9.94
N ALA A 101 8.34 -2.28 -9.01
CA ALA A 101 8.41 -2.57 -7.58
C ALA A 101 7.07 -3.09 -7.04
N ILE A 102 5.95 -2.46 -7.44
CA ILE A 102 4.59 -2.93 -7.09
C ILE A 102 4.32 -4.33 -7.66
N LEU A 103 4.69 -4.59 -8.92
CA LEU A 103 4.45 -5.91 -9.53
C LEU A 103 5.34 -7.02 -8.97
N ARG A 104 6.49 -6.68 -8.37
CA ARG A 104 7.42 -7.62 -7.74
C ARG A 104 7.13 -7.89 -6.26
N SER A 105 6.34 -7.05 -5.60
CA SER A 105 6.01 -7.20 -4.18
C SER A 105 4.93 -8.26 -3.92
N GLN A 106 4.32 -8.80 -4.99
CA GLN A 106 3.28 -9.82 -4.89
C GLN A 106 3.86 -11.23 -4.58
N PRO A 107 3.08 -12.11 -3.93
CA PRO A 107 1.77 -11.82 -3.33
C PRO A 107 1.90 -10.98 -2.05
N LEU A 108 0.98 -10.04 -1.86
CA LEU A 108 0.89 -9.27 -0.63
C LEU A 108 0.34 -10.15 0.50
N ASN A 109 0.96 -10.08 1.68
CA ASN A 109 0.54 -10.88 2.81
C ASN A 109 -0.82 -10.39 3.35
N LEU A 110 -1.86 -11.21 3.20
CA LEU A 110 -3.21 -10.91 3.67
C LEU A 110 -3.53 -11.52 5.04
N SER A 111 -2.58 -12.21 5.70
CA SER A 111 -2.83 -12.96 6.94
C SER A 111 -3.36 -12.12 8.11
N GLN A 112 -3.21 -10.80 8.03
CA GLN A 112 -3.67 -9.83 9.03
C GLN A 112 -5.08 -9.31 8.76
N LEU A 113 -5.65 -9.57 7.58
CA LEU A 113 -6.93 -9.04 7.16
C LEU A 113 -8.02 -10.10 7.28
N ASN A 114 -9.17 -9.72 7.83
CA ASN A 114 -10.40 -10.49 7.68
C ASN A 114 -11.13 -10.06 6.38
N GLU A 115 -12.27 -10.68 6.07
CA GLU A 115 -13.03 -10.40 4.84
C GLU A 115 -13.44 -8.93 4.70
N HIS A 116 -13.88 -8.31 5.80
CA HIS A 116 -14.29 -6.90 5.80
C HIS A 116 -13.08 -5.96 5.64
N ASP A 117 -11.94 -6.27 6.26
CA ASP A 117 -10.70 -5.53 6.11
C ASP A 117 -10.11 -5.68 4.70
N PHE A 118 -10.26 -6.87 4.10
CA PHE A 118 -9.88 -7.11 2.72
C PHE A 118 -10.71 -6.27 1.74
N ALA A 119 -12.03 -6.22 1.88
CA ALA A 119 -12.88 -5.39 1.00
C ALA A 119 -12.46 -3.91 1.00
N ARG A 120 -11.95 -3.45 2.14
CA ARG A 120 -11.39 -2.11 2.35
C ARG A 120 -9.98 -1.94 1.74
N ALA A 121 -9.14 -2.95 1.87
CA ALA A 121 -7.74 -2.94 1.42
C ALA A 121 -7.55 -3.36 -0.06
N GLN A 122 -8.59 -3.91 -0.70
CA GLN A 122 -8.51 -4.49 -2.05
C GLN A 122 -8.04 -3.49 -3.10
N VAL A 123 -8.39 -2.21 -2.93
CA VAL A 123 -7.97 -1.11 -3.78
C VAL A 123 -7.32 -0.04 -2.91
N PHE A 124 -6.06 0.26 -3.19
CA PHE A 124 -5.28 1.21 -2.40
C PHE A 124 -4.33 2.02 -3.29
N ASN A 125 -3.88 3.17 -2.78
CA ASN A 125 -2.93 4.01 -3.48
C ASN A 125 -1.50 3.78 -2.98
N VAL A 126 -0.53 3.92 -3.87
CA VAL A 126 0.91 3.90 -3.57
C VAL A 126 1.50 5.19 -4.10
N VAL A 127 2.04 6.02 -3.22
CA VAL A 127 2.81 7.23 -3.57
C VAL A 127 4.28 6.94 -3.39
N ILE A 128 5.13 7.22 -4.37
CA ILE A 128 6.59 7.09 -4.27
C ILE A 128 7.21 8.44 -4.57
N ALA A 129 7.93 9.00 -3.59
CA ALA A 129 8.62 10.29 -3.70
C ALA A 129 10.02 10.20 -3.06
N PRO A 130 11.07 9.86 -3.85
CA PRO A 130 12.45 9.84 -3.37
C PRO A 130 12.91 11.26 -3.02
N LYS A 131 13.61 11.40 -1.88
CA LYS A 131 14.07 12.67 -1.32
C LYS A 131 15.58 12.70 -1.18
#